data_AF-A0AAU8JZQ3-F1
#
_entry.id   AF-A0AAU8JZQ3-F1
#
_cell.length_a   1.000
_cell.length_b   1.000
_cell.length_c   1.000
_cell.angle_alpha   90.00
_cell.angle_beta   90.00
_cell.angle_gamma   90.00
#
_symmetry.space_group_name_H-M   'P 1'
#
loop_
_entity.id
_entity.type
_entity.pdbx_description
1 polymer ?
#
loop_
_entity_poly.entity_id
_entity_poly.type
_entity_poly.pdbx_seq_one_letter_code
_entity_poly.pdbx_strand_id
1 'polypeptide(L)'
;MFGPGYRGPILLGLLLAGILLAPWGITHGLAMVAALVLVFGYPFSLGMVLVLPTLLLWGAVLVAVPSLRRRLRRPGNSVLACCALAAVAAITAGSLPQPNLGLLGLSLITVLVLAVAWPAWQLPSRMTGRGEPRGWWRWAVPPLMLAVTVALLHYDVPREARFAAGRPALAAFAEEALAKGTVSTEQQWVGVYAVEDAELVDGGVRFAVSIQTLGEYGYAYFPNGVPPKRADYYRHLEGPWYGWRGSTL
;
A
#
# COMPACT_ATOMS: atom_id res chain seq x y z
N MET A 1 2.18 19.98 -33.70
CA MET A 1 0.86 20.40 -33.18
C MET A 1 0.37 19.40 -32.14
N PHE A 2 0.52 19.72 -30.86
CA PHE A 2 -0.08 18.96 -29.76
C PHE A 2 -1.51 19.49 -29.54
N GLY A 3 -2.51 18.62 -29.62
CA GLY A 3 -3.93 19.03 -29.52
C GLY A 3 -4.29 19.57 -28.13
N PRO A 4 -5.24 20.52 -28.04
CA PRO A 4 -5.70 21.08 -26.78
C PRO A 4 -6.40 19.99 -25.94
N GLY A 5 -6.02 19.87 -24.66
CA GLY A 5 -6.82 19.15 -23.66
C GLY A 5 -6.18 17.94 -22.95
N TYR A 6 -4.85 17.81 -22.88
CA TYR A 6 -4.23 16.78 -22.03
C TYR A 6 -4.02 17.29 -20.59
N ARG A 7 -5.07 17.21 -19.77
CA ARG A 7 -5.02 17.56 -18.32
C ARG A 7 -4.99 16.35 -17.39
N GLY A 8 -5.02 15.14 -17.94
CA GLY A 8 -5.04 13.89 -17.19
C GLY A 8 -3.91 13.74 -16.16
N PRO A 9 -2.65 14.07 -16.49
CA PRO A 9 -1.55 14.00 -15.52
C PRO A 9 -1.68 15.01 -14.38
N ILE A 10 -2.25 16.19 -14.66
CA ILE A 10 -2.43 17.25 -13.67
C ILE A 10 -3.55 16.85 -12.70
N LEU A 11 -4.66 16.32 -13.21
CA LEU A 11 -5.75 15.81 -12.37
C LEU A 11 -5.33 14.58 -11.57
N LEU A 12 -4.54 13.67 -12.15
CA LEU A 12 -3.98 12.52 -11.43
C LEU A 12 -2.97 12.96 -10.36
N GLY A 13 -2.10 13.92 -10.69
CA GLY A 13 -1.18 14.53 -9.73
C GLY A 13 -1.90 15.22 -8.58
N LEU A 14 -2.99 15.95 -8.86
CA LEU A 14 -3.82 16.59 -7.83
C LEU A 14 -4.60 15.58 -6.99
N LEU A 15 -5.08 14.48 -7.57
CA LEU A 15 -5.81 13.45 -6.84
C LEU A 15 -4.88 12.63 -5.95
N LEU A 16 -3.67 12.31 -6.44
CA LEU A 16 -2.61 11.69 -5.66
C LEU A 16 -2.10 12.62 -4.56
N ALA A 17 -1.88 13.90 -4.87
CA ALA A 17 -1.53 14.91 -3.87
C ALA A 17 -2.64 15.08 -2.83
N GLY A 18 -3.92 15.05 -3.23
CA GLY A 18 -5.05 15.11 -2.30
C GLY A 18 -5.13 13.92 -1.35
N ILE A 19 -4.85 12.70 -1.83
CA ILE A 19 -4.79 11.50 -0.99
C ILE A 19 -3.58 11.54 -0.04
N LEU A 20 -2.45 12.07 -0.51
CA LEU A 20 -1.22 12.19 0.28
C LEU A 20 -1.25 13.36 1.28
N LEU A 21 -2.03 14.41 1.03
CA LEU A 21 -2.07 15.65 1.84
C LEU A 21 -3.36 15.81 2.67
N ALA A 22 -4.40 14.99 2.47
CA ALA A 22 -5.60 15.05 3.28
C ALA A 22 -5.27 14.72 4.75
N PRO A 23 -5.66 15.55 5.74
CA PRO A 23 -5.50 15.21 7.15
C PRO A 23 -6.30 13.94 7.46
N TRP A 24 -5.60 12.89 7.90
CA TRP A 24 -6.16 11.56 8.12
C TRP A 24 -7.08 11.55 9.36
N GLY A 25 -8.35 11.96 9.17
CA GLY A 25 -9.39 11.95 10.20
C GLY A 25 -10.80 11.86 9.62
N ILE A 26 -11.67 11.08 10.31
CA ILE A 26 -13.12 10.79 10.13
C ILE A 26 -13.57 10.30 8.74
N THR A 27 -13.08 10.89 7.66
CA THR A 27 -13.35 10.48 6.26
C THR A 27 -12.81 9.08 5.95
N HIS A 28 -11.69 8.69 6.56
CA HIS A 28 -11.16 7.33 6.49
C HIS A 28 -12.05 6.33 7.23
N GLY A 29 -12.72 6.74 8.32
CA GLY A 29 -13.66 5.90 9.05
C GLY A 29 -14.89 5.56 8.21
N LEU A 30 -15.48 6.53 7.51
CA LEU A 30 -16.64 6.26 6.65
C LEU A 30 -16.27 5.46 5.38
N ALA A 31 -15.10 5.72 4.80
CA ALA A 31 -14.60 4.94 3.66
C ALA A 31 -14.19 3.50 4.09
N MET A 32 -13.58 3.33 5.26
CA MET A 32 -13.29 2.02 5.84
C MET A 32 -14.56 1.30 6.26
N VAL A 33 -15.54 1.97 6.88
CA VAL A 33 -16.81 1.35 7.30
C VAL A 33 -17.64 0.98 6.08
N ALA A 34 -17.67 1.79 5.02
CA ALA A 34 -18.31 1.40 3.76
C ALA A 34 -17.61 0.19 3.13
N ALA A 35 -16.27 0.17 3.12
CA ALA A 35 -15.49 -0.96 2.63
C ALA A 35 -15.60 -2.20 3.54
N LEU A 36 -15.66 -2.04 4.86
CA LEU A 36 -15.80 -3.10 5.86
C LEU A 36 -17.22 -3.65 5.87
N VAL A 37 -18.27 -2.84 5.70
CA VAL A 37 -19.65 -3.32 5.57
C VAL A 37 -19.82 -4.07 4.24
N LEU A 38 -19.12 -3.67 3.18
CA LEU A 38 -19.07 -4.40 1.91
C LEU A 38 -18.22 -5.68 1.97
N VAL A 39 -17.20 -5.75 2.82
CA VAL A 39 -16.22 -6.87 2.87
C VAL A 39 -16.46 -7.84 4.04
N PHE A 40 -17.00 -7.36 5.17
CA PHE A 40 -17.11 -8.07 6.45
C PHE A 40 -18.54 -8.22 6.97
N GLY A 41 -19.56 -7.84 6.17
CA GLY A 41 -20.97 -7.92 6.57
C GLY A 41 -21.49 -9.30 6.99
N TYR A 42 -20.75 -10.41 6.80
CA TYR A 42 -21.06 -11.71 7.42
C TYR A 42 -19.80 -12.59 7.52
N PRO A 43 -19.45 -13.14 8.70
CA PRO A 43 -18.29 -14.00 8.86
C PRO A 43 -18.61 -15.46 8.50
N PHE A 44 -17.54 -16.26 8.29
CA PHE A 44 -17.50 -17.74 8.24
C PHE A 44 -17.30 -18.50 6.90
N SER A 45 -16.78 -17.90 5.82
CA SER A 45 -16.22 -18.71 4.70
C SER A 45 -15.17 -17.98 3.85
N LEU A 46 -14.01 -17.71 4.45
CA LEU A 46 -12.91 -16.90 3.88
C LEU A 46 -12.31 -17.44 2.55
N GLY A 47 -12.46 -18.73 2.26
CA GLY A 47 -11.97 -19.33 1.01
C GLY A 47 -12.93 -19.19 -0.18
N MET A 48 -14.24 -19.30 0.04
CA MET A 48 -15.23 -19.24 -1.04
C MET A 48 -15.74 -17.83 -1.33
N VAL A 49 -15.74 -16.91 -0.35
CA VAL A 49 -16.24 -15.54 -0.53
C VAL A 49 -15.24 -14.59 -1.18
N LEU A 50 -13.95 -14.92 -1.26
CA LEU A 50 -13.06 -14.19 -2.17
C LEU A 50 -13.08 -14.84 -3.54
N VAL A 51 -13.03 -16.17 -3.62
CA VAL A 51 -12.99 -16.88 -4.90
C VAL A 51 -14.25 -16.64 -5.72
N LEU A 52 -15.45 -16.68 -5.14
CA LEU A 52 -16.69 -16.54 -5.90
C LEU A 52 -16.92 -15.13 -6.49
N PRO A 53 -16.85 -14.01 -5.75
CA PRO A 53 -16.94 -12.68 -6.35
C PRO A 53 -15.72 -12.36 -7.19
N THR A 54 -14.52 -12.89 -6.91
CA THR A 54 -13.37 -12.71 -7.81
C THR A 54 -13.61 -13.46 -9.12
N LEU A 55 -14.13 -14.69 -9.09
CA LEU A 55 -14.52 -15.47 -10.27
C LEU A 55 -15.74 -14.88 -10.99
N LEU A 56 -16.70 -14.29 -10.27
CA LEU A 56 -17.84 -13.58 -10.86
C LEU A 56 -17.41 -12.23 -11.44
N LEU A 57 -16.43 -11.55 -10.85
CA LEU A 57 -15.80 -10.36 -11.39
C LEU A 57 -15.00 -10.73 -12.64
N TRP A 58 -14.22 -11.81 -12.61
CA TRP A 58 -13.54 -12.37 -13.79
C TRP A 58 -14.53 -12.81 -14.86
N GLY A 59 -15.63 -13.48 -14.50
CA GLY A 59 -16.70 -13.89 -15.40
C GLY A 59 -17.41 -12.70 -16.01
N ALA A 60 -17.76 -11.69 -15.22
CA ALA A 60 -18.36 -10.45 -15.68
C ALA A 60 -17.40 -9.65 -16.56
N VAL A 61 -16.10 -9.61 -16.22
CA VAL A 61 -15.05 -9.01 -17.06
C VAL A 61 -14.95 -9.78 -18.37
N LEU A 62 -14.88 -11.11 -18.37
CA LEU A 62 -14.80 -11.93 -19.58
C LEU A 62 -16.05 -11.78 -20.47
N VAL A 63 -17.25 -11.68 -19.87
CA VAL A 63 -18.53 -11.48 -20.57
C VAL A 63 -18.69 -10.04 -21.07
N ALA A 64 -18.14 -9.06 -20.36
CA ALA A 64 -18.19 -7.65 -20.74
C ALA A 64 -17.04 -7.23 -21.68
N VAL A 65 -15.95 -8.00 -21.77
CA VAL A 65 -14.82 -7.74 -22.68
C VAL A 65 -15.26 -7.51 -24.14
N PRO A 66 -16.19 -8.29 -24.74
CA PRO A 66 -16.70 -8.03 -26.09
C PRO A 66 -17.46 -6.70 -26.24
N SER A 67 -18.19 -6.26 -25.21
CA SER A 67 -18.96 -5.01 -25.24
C SER A 67 -18.09 -3.78 -24.91
N LEU A 68 -17.14 -3.92 -23.99
CA LEU A 68 -16.10 -2.92 -23.72
C LEU A 68 -15.13 -2.73 -24.90
N ARG A 69 -14.83 -3.81 -25.66
CA ARG A 69 -13.98 -3.76 -26.88
C ARG A 69 -14.48 -2.78 -27.94
N ARG A 70 -15.78 -2.52 -28.02
CA ARG A 70 -16.34 -1.57 -29.01
C ARG A 70 -16.19 -0.10 -28.57
N ARG A 71 -16.20 0.19 -27.26
CA ARG A 71 -16.10 1.55 -26.71
C ARG A 71 -14.66 1.98 -26.40
N LEU A 72 -13.77 1.05 -26.08
CA LEU A 72 -12.38 1.33 -25.69
C LEU A 72 -11.41 1.11 -26.85
N ARG A 73 -11.40 2.01 -27.83
CA ARG A 73 -10.43 1.98 -28.95
C ARG A 73 -9.03 2.48 -28.58
N ARG A 74 -8.83 2.99 -27.36
CA ARG A 74 -7.54 3.45 -26.83
C ARG A 74 -7.47 3.10 -25.35
N PRO A 75 -6.30 2.69 -24.81
CA PRO A 75 -6.11 2.60 -23.36
C PRO A 75 -6.36 4.00 -22.83
N GLY A 76 -7.53 4.16 -22.22
CA GLY A 76 -7.96 5.43 -21.69
C GLY A 76 -7.12 5.80 -20.47
N ASN A 77 -7.17 7.07 -20.08
CA ASN A 77 -6.59 7.54 -18.82
C ASN A 77 -7.06 6.72 -17.60
N SER A 78 -8.21 6.05 -17.71
CA SER A 78 -8.73 5.13 -16.68
C SER A 78 -7.80 3.95 -16.39
N VAL A 79 -7.19 3.32 -17.40
CA VAL A 79 -6.28 2.19 -17.20
C VAL A 79 -5.04 2.64 -16.44
N LEU A 80 -4.45 3.78 -16.86
CA LEU A 80 -3.31 4.37 -16.19
C LEU A 80 -3.63 4.77 -14.75
N ALA A 81 -4.82 5.34 -14.51
CA ALA A 81 -5.28 5.66 -13.17
C ALA A 81 -5.44 4.40 -12.31
N CYS A 82 -6.04 3.32 -12.83
CA CYS A 82 -6.14 2.05 -12.10
C CYS A 82 -4.76 1.46 -11.78
N CYS A 83 -3.82 1.47 -12.73
CA CYS A 83 -2.45 1.02 -12.46
C CYS A 83 -1.79 1.88 -11.37
N ALA A 84 -1.99 3.20 -11.41
CA ALA A 84 -1.38 4.13 -10.46
C ALA A 84 -1.94 3.91 -9.06
N LEU A 85 -3.26 3.72 -8.94
CA LEU A 85 -3.92 3.36 -7.69
C LEU A 85 -3.43 2.02 -7.15
N ALA A 86 -3.27 1.01 -8.01
CA ALA A 86 -2.72 -0.29 -7.61
C ALA A 86 -1.28 -0.16 -7.08
N ALA A 87 -0.45 0.64 -7.75
CA ALA A 87 0.92 0.91 -7.33
C ALA A 87 0.98 1.64 -5.99
N VAL A 88 0.16 2.68 -5.80
CA VAL A 88 0.06 3.43 -4.54
C VAL A 88 -0.43 2.54 -3.40
N ALA A 89 -1.42 1.69 -3.65
CA ALA A 89 -1.89 0.72 -2.66
C ALA A 89 -0.76 -0.25 -2.27
N ALA A 90 0.00 -0.78 -3.24
CA ALA A 90 1.12 -1.68 -2.99
C ALA A 90 2.22 -1.03 -2.16
N ILE A 91 2.64 0.17 -2.56
CA ILE A 91 3.69 0.96 -1.90
C ILE A 91 3.27 1.31 -0.47
N THR A 92 2.03 1.78 -0.30
CA THR A 92 1.47 2.08 1.03
C THR A 92 1.47 0.84 1.92
N ALA A 93 1.01 -0.30 1.39
CA ALA A 93 0.98 -1.55 2.14
C ALA A 93 2.39 -2.03 2.52
N GLY A 94 3.37 -1.94 1.60
CA GLY A 94 4.76 -2.34 1.84
C GLY A 94 5.57 -1.36 2.69
N SER A 95 5.09 -0.12 2.87
CA SER A 95 5.78 0.91 3.68
C SER A 95 5.70 0.67 5.19
N LEU A 96 4.80 -0.21 5.64
CA LEU A 96 4.61 -0.54 7.05
C LEU A 96 5.58 -1.66 7.49
N PRO A 97 5.93 -1.75 8.79
CA PRO A 97 6.74 -2.84 9.33
C PRO A 97 6.12 -4.21 9.03
N GLN A 98 4.80 -4.30 9.20
CA GLN A 98 4.00 -5.44 8.78
C GLN A 98 3.12 -5.01 7.61
N PRO A 99 3.18 -5.71 6.47
CA PRO A 99 2.36 -5.32 5.32
C PRO A 99 0.87 -5.45 5.62
N ASN A 100 0.10 -4.42 5.30
CA ASN A 100 -1.36 -4.51 5.35
C ASN A 100 -1.84 -5.49 4.27
N LEU A 101 -2.20 -6.72 4.67
CA LEU A 101 -2.59 -7.80 3.77
C LEU A 101 -3.82 -7.43 2.92
N GLY A 102 -4.73 -6.62 3.45
CA GLY A 102 -5.90 -6.13 2.71
C GLY A 102 -5.50 -5.24 1.53
N LEU A 103 -4.63 -4.25 1.76
CA LEU A 103 -4.11 -3.37 0.71
C LEU A 103 -3.23 -4.12 -0.29
N LEU A 104 -2.38 -5.06 0.17
CA LEU A 104 -1.60 -5.92 -0.72
C LEU A 104 -2.50 -6.80 -1.59
N GLY A 105 -3.52 -7.43 -1.00
CA GLY A 105 -4.48 -8.26 -1.72
C GLY A 105 -5.24 -7.45 -2.79
N LEU A 106 -5.72 -6.26 -2.44
CA LEU A 106 -6.37 -5.34 -3.38
C LEU A 106 -5.44 -4.95 -4.53
N SER A 107 -4.19 -4.60 -4.22
CA SER A 107 -3.19 -4.30 -5.24
C SER A 107 -2.96 -5.48 -6.17
N LEU A 108 -2.73 -6.68 -5.61
CA LEU A 108 -2.49 -7.90 -6.36
C LEU A 108 -3.64 -8.24 -7.30
N ILE A 109 -4.88 -8.22 -6.80
CA ILE A 109 -6.08 -8.45 -7.63
C ILE A 109 -6.14 -7.44 -8.78
N THR A 110 -5.87 -6.17 -8.49
CA THR A 110 -5.88 -5.12 -9.51
C THR A 110 -4.82 -5.37 -10.58
N VAL A 111 -3.60 -5.76 -10.17
CA VAL A 111 -2.50 -6.10 -11.09
C VAL A 111 -2.85 -7.31 -11.95
N LEU A 112 -3.45 -8.36 -11.37
CA LEU A 112 -3.85 -9.55 -12.11
C LEU A 112 -4.92 -9.22 -13.16
N VAL A 113 -5.96 -8.47 -12.78
CA VAL A 113 -7.00 -7.99 -13.70
C VAL A 113 -6.39 -7.20 -14.85
N LEU A 114 -5.46 -6.29 -14.54
CA LEU A 114 -4.74 -5.52 -15.54
C LEU A 114 -3.88 -6.41 -16.44
N ALA A 115 -3.15 -7.37 -15.90
CA ALA A 115 -2.29 -8.28 -16.65
C ALA A 115 -3.06 -9.12 -17.67
N VAL A 116 -4.32 -9.49 -17.38
CA VAL A 116 -5.19 -10.24 -18.31
C VAL A 116 -5.94 -9.30 -19.27
N ALA A 117 -6.46 -8.17 -18.79
CA ALA A 117 -7.16 -7.20 -19.63
C ALA A 117 -6.23 -6.55 -20.68
N TRP A 118 -4.96 -6.36 -20.31
CA TRP A 118 -3.94 -5.72 -21.13
C TRP A 118 -3.69 -6.39 -22.50
N PRO A 119 -3.31 -7.68 -22.58
CA PRO A 119 -3.11 -8.35 -23.86
C PRO A 119 -4.43 -8.48 -24.63
N ALA A 120 -5.56 -8.68 -23.94
CA ALA A 120 -6.89 -8.74 -24.54
C ALA A 120 -7.25 -7.45 -25.30
N TRP A 121 -6.73 -6.30 -24.89
CA TRP A 121 -6.89 -5.03 -25.60
C TRP A 121 -5.97 -4.86 -26.82
N GLN A 122 -4.86 -5.60 -26.91
CA GLN A 122 -3.93 -5.50 -28.04
C GLN A 122 -4.32 -6.39 -29.24
N LEU A 123 -5.02 -7.50 -28.99
CA LEU A 123 -5.42 -8.47 -30.01
C LEU A 123 -6.18 -7.88 -31.23
N PRO A 124 -7.19 -6.99 -31.06
CA PRO A 124 -7.99 -6.50 -32.20
C PRO A 124 -7.22 -5.60 -33.17
N SER A 125 -6.23 -4.85 -32.66
CA SER A 125 -5.42 -3.94 -33.48
C SER A 125 -4.52 -4.70 -34.45
N ARG A 126 -4.01 -5.88 -34.04
CA ARG A 126 -3.15 -6.72 -34.88
C ARG A 126 -3.91 -7.41 -36.02
N MET A 127 -5.17 -7.78 -35.79
CA MET A 127 -5.97 -8.52 -36.78
C MET A 127 -6.56 -7.63 -37.88
N THR A 128 -6.72 -6.33 -37.66
CA THR A 128 -7.44 -5.44 -38.59
C THR A 128 -6.54 -4.71 -39.60
N GLY A 129 -5.21 -4.93 -39.57
CA GLY A 129 -4.26 -4.32 -40.50
C GLY A 129 -4.23 -2.78 -40.49
N ARG A 130 -4.89 -2.15 -39.52
CA ARG A 130 -4.91 -0.69 -39.38
C ARG A 130 -3.55 -0.25 -38.87
N GLY A 131 -2.90 0.65 -39.62
CA GLY A 131 -1.55 1.13 -39.37
C GLY A 131 -1.29 1.48 -37.90
N GLU A 132 -0.04 1.26 -37.47
CA GLU A 132 0.36 1.35 -36.08
C GLU A 132 -0.17 2.63 -35.41
N PRO A 133 -0.84 2.52 -34.24
CA PRO A 133 -1.31 3.69 -33.54
C PRO A 133 -0.11 4.57 -33.16
N ARG A 134 -0.06 5.79 -33.71
CA ARG A 134 0.87 6.84 -33.24
C ARG A 134 0.78 6.95 -31.72
N GLY A 135 1.89 6.69 -31.01
CA GLY A 135 1.95 6.68 -29.54
C GLY A 135 2.16 5.30 -28.90
N TRP A 136 2.97 4.42 -29.53
CA TRP A 136 3.32 3.09 -29.02
C TRP A 136 3.88 3.12 -27.57
N TRP A 137 4.59 4.19 -27.17
CA TRP A 137 5.13 4.35 -25.81
C TRP A 137 4.07 4.28 -24.70
N ARG A 138 2.82 4.71 -24.96
CA ARG A 138 1.74 4.66 -23.97
C ARG A 138 1.40 3.23 -23.57
N TRP A 139 1.70 2.27 -24.43
CA TRP A 139 1.54 0.85 -24.16
C TRP A 139 2.67 0.28 -23.29
N ALA A 140 3.83 0.91 -23.27
CA ALA A 140 4.91 0.51 -22.36
C ALA A 140 4.69 1.02 -20.93
N VAL A 141 3.86 2.05 -20.71
CA VAL A 141 3.70 2.71 -19.39
C VAL A 141 3.17 1.76 -18.31
N PRO A 142 2.06 1.01 -18.50
CA PRO A 142 1.57 0.11 -17.46
C PRO A 142 2.56 -0.97 -17.00
N PRO A 143 3.19 -1.77 -17.88
CA PRO A 143 4.15 -2.77 -17.44
C PRO A 143 5.40 -2.13 -16.81
N LEU A 144 5.84 -0.98 -17.31
CA LEU A 144 6.96 -0.24 -16.70
C LEU A 144 6.62 0.22 -15.28
N MET A 145 5.43 0.78 -15.07
CA MET A 145 5.01 1.24 -13.75
C MET A 145 4.89 0.08 -12.76
N LEU A 146 4.32 -1.05 -13.19
CA LEU A 146 4.28 -2.27 -12.38
C LEU A 146 5.68 -2.79 -12.05
N ALA A 147 6.59 -2.83 -13.03
CA ALA A 147 7.98 -3.24 -12.82
C ALA A 147 8.69 -2.35 -11.81
N VAL A 148 8.52 -1.02 -11.90
CA VAL A 148 9.07 -0.06 -10.94
C VAL A 148 8.48 -0.28 -9.54
N THR A 149 7.16 -0.48 -9.42
CA THR A 149 6.53 -0.78 -8.13
C THR A 149 7.10 -2.05 -7.50
N VAL A 150 7.23 -3.12 -8.28
CA VAL A 150 7.81 -4.39 -7.80
C VAL A 150 9.26 -4.19 -7.37
N ALA A 151 10.06 -3.47 -8.15
CA ALA A 151 11.44 -3.17 -7.80
C ALA A 151 11.54 -2.39 -6.47
N LEU A 152 10.74 -1.33 -6.30
CA LEU A 152 10.72 -0.55 -5.05
C LEU A 152 10.36 -1.40 -3.84
N LEU A 153 9.37 -2.29 -3.98
CA LEU A 153 8.97 -3.20 -2.90
C LEU A 153 10.04 -4.25 -2.60
N HIS A 154 10.71 -4.77 -3.63
CA HIS A 154 11.78 -5.77 -3.47
C HIS A 154 12.97 -5.21 -2.67
N TYR A 155 13.31 -3.94 -2.88
CA TYR A 155 14.40 -3.25 -2.18
C TYR A 155 13.95 -2.52 -0.90
N ASP A 156 12.74 -2.79 -0.38
CA ASP A 156 12.21 -2.17 0.84
C ASP A 156 12.22 -0.62 0.84
N VAL A 157 12.34 0.04 -0.33
CA VAL A 157 12.48 1.50 -0.45
C VAL A 157 11.32 2.27 0.20
N PRO A 158 10.04 1.88 0.01
CA PRO A 158 8.93 2.54 0.69
C PRO A 158 9.00 2.45 2.22
N ARG A 159 9.51 1.34 2.75
CA ARG A 159 9.64 1.13 4.20
C ARG A 159 10.73 2.03 4.76
N GLU A 160 11.91 2.03 4.13
CA GLU A 160 13.02 2.90 4.53
C GLU A 160 12.65 4.38 4.43
N ALA A 161 12.00 4.79 3.34
CA ALA A 161 11.57 6.17 3.15
C ALA A 161 10.56 6.61 4.22
N ARG A 162 9.58 5.76 4.54
CA ARG A 162 8.60 6.05 5.59
C ARG A 162 9.25 6.10 6.97
N PHE A 163 10.18 5.18 7.24
CA PHE A 163 10.92 5.15 8.50
C PHE A 163 11.78 6.41 8.67
N ALA A 164 12.56 6.78 7.65
CA ALA A 164 13.34 8.01 7.65
C ALA A 164 12.49 9.26 7.90
N ALA A 165 11.28 9.32 7.32
CA ALA A 165 10.35 10.42 7.54
C ALA A 165 9.78 10.46 8.97
N GLY A 166 9.51 9.31 9.59
CA GLY A 166 8.99 9.22 10.96
C GLY A 166 10.06 9.25 12.06
N ARG A 167 11.31 8.94 11.73
CA ARG A 167 12.42 8.74 12.67
C ARG A 167 12.62 9.91 13.65
N PRO A 168 12.63 11.18 13.24
CA PRO A 168 12.84 12.29 14.17
C PRO A 168 11.72 12.42 15.22
N ALA A 169 10.46 12.22 14.81
CA ALA A 169 9.32 12.29 15.70
C ALA A 169 9.31 11.13 16.70
N LEU A 170 9.61 9.91 16.23
CA LEU A 170 9.74 8.74 17.10
C LEU A 170 10.92 8.88 18.07
N ALA A 171 12.05 9.44 17.64
CA ALA A 171 13.22 9.68 18.50
C ALA A 171 12.87 10.64 19.64
N ALA A 172 12.25 11.78 19.31
CA ALA A 172 11.85 12.78 20.30
C ALA A 172 10.87 12.18 21.33
N PHE A 173 9.90 11.40 20.86
CA PHE A 173 8.96 10.70 21.73
C PHE A 173 9.67 9.68 22.64
N ALA A 174 10.61 8.90 22.09
CA ALA A 174 11.38 7.93 22.86
C ALA A 174 12.23 8.60 23.95
N GLU A 175 12.91 9.69 23.60
CA GLU A 175 13.76 10.45 24.53
C GLU A 175 12.93 11.09 25.65
N GLU A 176 11.74 11.62 25.34
CA GLU A 176 10.81 12.14 26.34
C GLU A 176 10.33 11.04 27.30
N ALA A 177 9.98 9.86 26.76
CA ALA A 177 9.55 8.72 27.58
C ALA A 177 10.68 8.22 28.50
N LEU A 178 11.91 8.14 27.99
CA LEU A 178 13.09 7.76 28.77
C LEU A 178 13.40 8.80 29.86
N ALA A 179 13.29 10.08 29.55
CA ALA A 179 13.52 11.16 30.52
C ALA A 179 12.48 11.17 31.65
N LYS A 180 11.21 10.87 31.33
CA LYS A 180 10.12 10.78 32.33
C LYS A 180 10.11 9.47 33.10
N GLY A 181 10.70 8.39 32.54
CA GLY A 181 10.59 7.04 33.09
C GLY A 181 9.19 6.45 32.98
N THR A 182 8.31 7.06 32.18
CA THR A 182 6.96 6.58 31.88
C THR A 182 6.64 6.82 30.41
N VAL A 183 5.77 5.98 29.84
CA VAL A 183 5.33 6.08 28.45
C VAL A 183 3.81 5.99 28.40
N SER A 184 3.20 6.76 27.49
CA SER A 184 1.76 6.68 27.27
C SER A 184 1.44 5.42 26.47
N THR A 185 0.52 4.62 26.98
CA THR A 185 -0.03 3.41 26.32
C THR A 185 -1.26 3.73 25.48
N GLU A 186 -1.61 5.01 25.30
CA GLU A 186 -2.75 5.40 24.48
C GLU A 186 -2.34 5.47 23.00
N GLN A 187 -3.23 4.97 22.14
CA GLN A 187 -3.07 5.05 20.71
C GLN A 187 -2.94 6.51 20.27
N GLN A 188 -1.81 6.86 19.66
CA GLN A 188 -1.53 8.22 19.21
C GLN A 188 -0.69 8.24 17.93
N TRP A 189 -0.79 9.35 17.19
CA TRP A 189 0.05 9.56 16.02
C TRP A 189 1.39 10.17 16.42
N VAL A 190 2.47 9.51 16.05
CA VAL A 190 3.84 9.99 16.21
C VAL A 190 4.48 10.11 14.83
N GLY A 191 4.49 11.32 14.28
CA GLY A 191 4.94 11.58 12.91
C GLY A 191 4.01 10.92 11.88
N VAL A 192 4.55 9.97 11.10
CA VAL A 192 3.82 9.24 10.03
C VAL A 192 3.29 7.87 10.48
N TYR A 193 3.40 7.58 11.77
CA TYR A 193 3.02 6.29 12.36
C TYR A 193 1.89 6.48 13.38
N ALA A 194 0.88 5.62 13.28
CA ALA A 194 -0.07 5.42 14.36
C ALA A 194 0.58 4.44 15.34
N VAL A 195 1.06 4.96 16.46
CA VAL A 195 1.60 4.14 17.54
C VAL A 195 0.41 3.67 18.36
N GLU A 196 0.18 2.36 18.36
CA GLU A 196 -0.94 1.73 19.06
C GLU A 196 -0.59 1.41 20.51
N ASP A 197 0.67 1.08 20.76
CA ASP A 197 1.21 0.90 22.11
C ASP A 197 2.69 1.29 22.13
N ALA A 198 3.18 1.66 23.32
CA ALA A 198 4.58 1.92 23.55
C ALA A 198 4.98 1.43 24.94
N GLU A 199 6.14 0.77 25.03
CA GLU A 199 6.63 0.13 26.24
C GLU A 199 8.06 0.58 26.53
N LEU A 200 8.35 0.90 27.81
CA LEU A 200 9.71 1.13 28.30
C LEU A 200 10.40 -0.20 28.61
N VAL A 201 11.56 -0.43 28.00
CA VAL A 201 12.24 -1.73 28.08
C VAL A 201 13.72 -1.53 28.24
N ASP A 202 14.24 -1.94 29.41
CA ASP A 202 15.66 -2.00 29.78
C ASP A 202 16.56 -0.99 29.05
N GLY A 203 16.30 0.31 29.24
CA GLY A 203 17.11 1.39 28.66
C GLY A 203 16.76 1.81 27.22
N GLY A 204 15.60 1.37 26.72
CA GLY A 204 15.04 1.79 25.44
C GLY A 204 13.51 1.85 25.47
N VAL A 205 12.93 2.16 24.30
CA VAL A 205 11.48 2.26 24.09
C VAL A 205 11.10 1.40 22.90
N ARG A 206 10.05 0.59 23.03
CA ARG A 206 9.42 -0.14 21.93
C ARG A 206 8.13 0.54 21.53
N PHE A 207 7.88 0.56 20.23
CA PHE A 207 6.68 1.10 19.60
C PHE A 207 5.99 -0.04 18.86
N ALA A 208 4.74 -0.31 19.19
CA ALA A 208 3.84 -1.11 18.37
C ALA A 208 3.14 -0.17 17.38
N VAL A 209 3.38 -0.38 16.09
CA VAL A 209 2.82 0.47 15.01
C VAL A 209 1.67 -0.24 14.29
N SER A 210 1.48 -1.53 14.54
CA SER A 210 0.35 -2.31 14.05
C SER A 210 0.11 -3.52 14.95
N ILE A 211 -1.08 -3.63 15.53
CA ILE A 211 -1.56 -4.76 16.32
C ILE A 211 -2.62 -5.54 15.50
N GLN A 212 -2.35 -5.80 14.20
CA GLN A 212 -3.27 -6.60 13.39
C GLN A 212 -2.84 -8.07 13.24
N THR A 213 -3.76 -8.95 13.68
CA THR A 213 -4.01 -10.38 13.41
C THR A 213 -2.87 -11.41 13.45
N LEU A 214 -1.59 -11.04 13.35
CA LEU A 214 -0.46 -11.98 13.25
C LEU A 214 0.74 -11.61 14.15
N GLY A 215 0.48 -10.87 15.23
CA GLY A 215 1.45 -10.48 16.25
C GLY A 215 1.73 -8.98 16.27
N GLU A 216 2.52 -8.57 17.26
CA GLU A 216 2.94 -7.18 17.44
C GLU A 216 4.23 -6.91 16.65
N TYR A 217 4.22 -5.84 15.88
CA TYR A 217 5.38 -5.38 15.12
C TYR A 217 5.56 -3.89 15.29
N GLY A 218 6.82 -3.47 15.29
CA GLY A 218 7.14 -2.07 15.13
C GLY A 218 8.60 -1.78 15.28
N TYR A 219 8.90 -0.65 15.91
CA TYR A 219 10.25 -0.10 16.03
C TYR A 219 10.67 -0.04 17.48
N ALA A 220 11.97 -0.15 17.72
CA ALA A 220 12.55 -0.02 19.03
C ALA A 220 13.75 0.92 18.98
N TYR A 221 13.84 1.80 19.97
CA TYR A 221 14.89 2.78 20.13
C TYR A 221 15.72 2.47 21.37
N PHE A 222 17.00 2.16 21.16
CA PHE A 222 17.96 1.86 22.22
C PHE A 222 19.19 2.77 22.10
N PRO A 223 19.18 3.97 22.72
CA PRO A 223 20.27 4.93 22.57
C PRO A 223 21.59 4.42 23.20
N ASN A 224 21.49 3.57 24.22
CA ASN A 224 22.64 3.09 24.99
C ASN A 224 23.11 1.67 24.58
N GLY A 225 22.63 1.10 23.47
CA GLY A 225 23.22 -0.13 22.93
C GLY A 225 22.23 -1.15 22.38
N VAL A 226 22.53 -2.42 22.61
CA VAL A 226 21.84 -3.57 22.00
C VAL A 226 20.61 -3.94 22.83
N PRO A 227 19.45 -4.22 22.20
CA PRO A 227 18.26 -4.70 22.91
C PRO A 227 18.58 -5.93 23.78
N PRO A 228 17.89 -6.10 24.92
CA PRO A 228 18.08 -7.29 25.75
C PRO A 228 17.72 -8.55 24.96
N LYS A 229 18.51 -9.63 25.16
CA LYS A 229 18.23 -10.95 24.56
C LYS A 229 17.00 -11.57 25.24
N ARG A 230 15.81 -11.16 24.82
CA ARG A 230 14.50 -11.73 25.23
C ARG A 230 13.93 -12.63 24.11
N ALA A 231 12.73 -13.17 24.31
CA ALA A 231 12.03 -14.01 23.33
C ALA A 231 11.65 -13.26 22.02
N ASP A 232 11.78 -11.93 22.02
CA ASP A 232 11.46 -11.08 20.88
C ASP A 232 12.60 -11.04 19.85
N TYR A 233 12.22 -10.97 18.58
CA TYR A 233 13.18 -10.87 17.49
C TYR A 233 13.46 -9.40 17.16
N TYR A 234 14.73 -8.99 17.29
CA TYR A 234 15.21 -7.66 16.90
C TYR A 234 16.04 -7.73 15.62
N ARG A 235 15.74 -6.86 14.66
CA ARG A 235 16.53 -6.64 13.44
C ARG A 235 17.09 -5.23 13.47
N HIS A 236 18.42 -5.09 13.46
CA HIS A 236 19.07 -3.78 13.39
C HIS A 236 18.67 -3.07 12.09
N LEU A 237 18.33 -1.78 12.19
CA LEU A 237 17.99 -0.93 11.05
C LEU A 237 19.13 0.05 10.79
N GLU A 238 19.30 1.04 11.67
CA GLU A 238 20.30 2.09 11.54
C GLU A 238 20.52 2.76 12.90
N GLY A 239 21.78 2.99 13.28
CA GLY A 239 22.11 3.64 14.55
C GLY A 239 21.45 2.94 15.76
N PRO A 240 20.73 3.67 16.63
CA PRO A 240 20.04 3.12 17.81
C PRO A 240 18.70 2.44 17.49
N TRP A 241 18.34 2.29 16.21
CA TRP A 241 17.03 1.78 15.78
C TRP A 241 17.04 0.31 15.39
N TYR A 242 16.01 -0.39 15.85
CA TYR A 242 15.75 -1.78 15.55
C TYR A 242 14.29 -1.94 15.13
N GLY A 243 14.03 -2.84 14.18
CA GLY A 243 12.70 -3.42 14.01
C GLY A 243 12.53 -4.53 15.03
N TRP A 244 11.35 -4.66 15.63
CA TRP A 244 11.06 -5.77 16.54
C TRP A 244 9.76 -6.47 16.18
N ARG A 245 9.70 -7.75 16.54
CA ARG A 245 8.52 -8.61 16.41
C ARG A 245 8.31 -9.35 17.72
N GLY A 246 7.12 -9.19 18.30
CA GLY A 246 6.72 -9.89 19.52
C GLY A 246 6.63 -11.40 19.30
N SER A 247 7.11 -12.17 20.27
CA SER A 247 6.82 -13.60 20.32
C SER A 247 5.38 -13.79 20.79
N THR A 248 4.42 -13.94 19.86
CA THR A 248 3.10 -14.48 20.22
C THR A 248 3.30 -15.89 20.77
N LEU A 249 3.08 -16.06 22.07
CA LEU A 249 3.00 -17.35 22.75
C LEU A 249 1.80 -18.16 22.27
#